data_AF-A0A7K4L455-F1
#
_entry.id   AF-A0A7K4L455-F1
#
_cell.length_a   1.000
_cell.length_b   1.000
_cell.length_c   1.000
_cell.angle_alpha   90.00
_cell.angle_beta   90.00
_cell.angle_gamma   90.00
#
_symmetry.space_group_name_H-M   'P 1'
#
loop_
_entity.id
_entity.type
_entity.pdbx_description
1 polymer ?
#
loop_
_entity_poly.entity_id
_entity_poly.type
_entity_poly.pdbx_seq_one_letter_code
_entity_poly.pdbx_strand_id
1 'polypeptide(L)'
;QYADPVTDLLDQCRVFRARLFRESCVFHQGCYVKDLSLLGRDLHKTLILDNSPASYIFHPGNAVPVQSWFDDMGDTELLNLLPVFEELSGAEDVYARLGQLRAP
;
A
#
# COMPACT_ATOMS: atom_id res chain seq x y z
N GLN A 1 -14.48 -13.35 2.13
CA GLN A 1 -15.91 -13.14 1.81
C GLN A 1 -16.46 -11.76 2.20
N TYR A 2 -15.82 -11.00 3.10
CA TYR A 2 -16.27 -9.64 3.47
C TYR A 2 -15.80 -8.52 2.52
N ALA A 3 -14.62 -8.67 1.90
CA ALA A 3 -13.98 -7.57 1.18
C ALA A 3 -14.67 -7.21 -0.13
N ASP A 4 -15.17 -8.17 -0.92
CA ASP A 4 -15.74 -7.91 -2.24
C ASP A 4 -16.92 -6.91 -2.21
N PRO A 5 -17.97 -7.08 -1.37
CA PRO A 5 -19.07 -6.12 -1.33
C PRO A 5 -18.62 -4.71 -0.92
N VAL A 6 -17.65 -4.59 -0.01
CA VAL A 6 -17.11 -3.29 0.41
C VAL A 6 -16.32 -2.65 -0.71
N THR A 7 -15.49 -3.43 -1.40
CA THR A 7 -14.73 -2.95 -2.56
C THR A 7 -15.64 -2.50 -3.69
N ASP A 8 -16.75 -3.20 -3.94
CA ASP A 8 -17.72 -2.82 -4.97
C ASP A 8 -18.42 -1.49 -4.68
N LEU A 9 -18.69 -1.17 -3.41
CA LEU A 9 -19.25 0.11 -2.99
C LEU A 9 -18.24 1.26 -3.10
N LEU A 10 -16.98 0.99 -2.78
CA LEU A 10 -15.90 1.98 -2.80
C LEU A 10 -15.42 2.31 -4.22
N ASP A 11 -15.17 1.28 -5.05
CA ASP A 11 -14.51 1.43 -6.34
C ASP A 11 -15.49 1.67 -7.50
N GLN A 12 -16.22 2.78 -7.42
CA GLN A 12 -17.22 3.15 -8.42
C GLN A 12 -16.61 3.42 -9.81
N CYS A 13 -15.32 3.80 -9.84
CA CYS A 13 -14.58 4.12 -11.06
C CYS A 13 -13.76 2.94 -11.61
N ARG A 14 -13.82 1.76 -10.99
CA ARG A 14 -13.05 0.55 -11.37
C ARG A 14 -11.53 0.80 -11.46
N VAL A 15 -10.99 1.53 -10.49
CA VAL A 15 -9.57 1.83 -10.34
C VAL A 15 -8.78 0.58 -9.97
N PHE A 16 -9.36 -0.36 -9.20
CA PHE A 16 -8.67 -1.60 -8.83
C PHE A 16 -8.57 -2.56 -10.02
N ARG A 17 -7.34 -2.81 -10.49
CA ARG A 17 -7.07 -3.74 -11.60
C ARG A 17 -7.11 -5.22 -11.19
N ALA A 18 -6.90 -5.51 -9.91
CA ALA A 18 -6.92 -6.85 -9.35
C ALA A 18 -7.28 -6.78 -7.86
N ARG A 19 -7.82 -7.86 -7.31
CA ARG A 19 -8.14 -8.01 -5.89
C ARG A 19 -7.40 -9.22 -5.35
N LEU A 20 -6.60 -9.02 -4.31
CA LEU A 20 -5.86 -10.06 -3.62
C LEU A 20 -6.32 -10.08 -2.17
N PHE A 21 -6.48 -11.29 -1.62
CA PHE A 21 -7.08 -11.49 -0.31
C PHE A 21 -6.13 -12.26 0.60
N ARG A 22 -6.64 -12.70 1.76
CA ARG A 22 -5.84 -13.37 2.79
C ARG A 22 -5.12 -14.61 2.26
N GLU A 23 -5.74 -15.31 1.33
CA GLU A 23 -5.22 -16.51 0.68
C GLU A 23 -4.00 -16.23 -0.20
N SER A 24 -3.79 -14.97 -0.59
CA SER A 24 -2.62 -14.49 -1.35
C SER A 24 -1.49 -14.02 -0.45
N CYS A 25 -1.69 -13.92 0.87
CA CYS A 25 -0.65 -13.53 1.82
C CYS A 25 0.22 -14.71 2.23
N VAL A 26 1.48 -14.44 2.54
CA VAL A 26 2.41 -15.40 3.16
C VAL A 26 2.21 -15.36 4.67
N PHE A 27 1.95 -16.52 5.29
CA PHE A 27 1.89 -16.60 6.75
C PHE A 27 3.31 -16.74 7.32
N HIS A 28 3.82 -15.68 7.95
CA HIS A 28 5.19 -15.61 8.47
C HIS A 28 5.17 -15.12 9.93
N GLN A 29 5.77 -15.90 10.83
CA GLN A 29 5.89 -15.57 12.26
C GLN A 29 4.58 -15.12 12.93
N GLY A 30 3.45 -15.75 12.58
CA GLY A 30 2.15 -15.42 13.16
C GLY A 30 1.42 -14.25 12.48
N CYS A 31 2.04 -13.62 11.48
CA CYS A 31 1.48 -12.49 10.74
C CYS A 31 1.20 -12.88 9.28
N TYR A 32 0.21 -12.22 8.67
CA TYR A 32 -0.01 -12.28 7.24
C TYR A 32 0.81 -11.19 6.56
N VAL A 33 1.80 -11.60 5.77
CA VAL A 33 2.70 -10.71 5.03
C VAL A 33 2.28 -10.65 3.57
N LYS A 34 2.21 -9.44 3.02
CA LYS A 34 1.97 -9.15 1.61
C LYS A 34 3.31 -9.11 0.89
N ASP A 35 3.79 -10.27 0.49
CA ASP A 35 5.06 -10.40 -0.22
C ASP A 35 4.94 -9.84 -1.65
N LEU A 36 5.46 -8.65 -1.88
CA LEU A 36 5.38 -7.94 -3.16
C LEU A 36 6.13 -8.66 -4.29
N SER A 37 7.11 -9.52 -3.97
CA SER A 37 7.85 -10.29 -4.98
C SER A 37 6.95 -11.28 -5.73
N LEU A 38 5.83 -11.68 -5.12
CA LEU A 38 4.86 -12.60 -5.71
C LEU A 38 3.89 -11.93 -6.69
N LEU A 39 3.92 -10.60 -6.83
CA LEU A 39 3.02 -9.86 -7.72
C LEU A 39 3.39 -9.97 -9.21
N GLY A 40 4.60 -10.43 -9.53
CA GLY A 40 5.12 -10.42 -10.90
C GLY A 40 5.19 -8.99 -11.45
N ARG A 41 5.68 -8.05 -10.64
CA ARG A 41 5.89 -6.63 -10.98
C ARG A 41 7.31 -6.23 -10.60
N ASP A 42 7.85 -5.26 -11.32
CA ASP A 42 9.14 -4.67 -10.96
C ASP A 42 9.00 -3.94 -9.61
N LEU A 43 9.81 -4.33 -8.62
CA LEU A 43 9.78 -3.73 -7.29
C LEU A 43 10.27 -2.27 -7.31
N HIS A 44 11.11 -1.86 -8.26
CA HIS A 44 11.48 -0.45 -8.45
C HIS A 44 10.32 0.43 -8.92
N LYS A 45 9.18 -0.19 -9.27
CA LYS A 45 7.94 0.47 -9.71
C LYS A 45 6.73 0.09 -8.87
N THR A 46 6.94 -0.57 -7.73
CA THR A 46 5.86 -1.11 -6.89
C THR A 46 5.88 -0.46 -5.51
N LEU A 47 4.71 -0.03 -5.04
CA LEU A 47 4.51 0.54 -3.72
C LEU A 47 3.47 -0.27 -2.95
N ILE A 48 3.55 -0.22 -1.62
CA ILE A 48 2.52 -0.73 -0.72
C ILE A 48 2.09 0.36 0.28
N LEU A 49 0.80 0.64 0.32
CA LEU A 49 0.18 1.48 1.35
C LEU A 49 -0.54 0.56 2.35
N ASP A 50 -0.10 0.55 3.60
CA ASP A 50 -0.67 -0.30 4.64
C ASP A 50 -0.47 0.30 6.03
N ASN A 51 -1.45 0.10 6.90
CA ASN A 51 -1.43 0.63 8.26
C ASN A 51 -0.72 -0.29 9.26
N SER A 52 -0.29 -1.48 8.85
CA SER A 52 0.46 -2.43 9.69
C SER A 52 1.86 -2.69 9.14
N PRO A 53 2.93 -2.31 9.87
CA PRO A 53 4.31 -2.62 9.48
C PRO A 53 4.61 -4.10 9.27
N ALA A 54 3.90 -4.98 9.96
CA ALA A 54 4.04 -6.42 9.79
C ALA A 54 3.61 -6.88 8.39
N SER A 55 2.64 -6.20 7.75
CA SER A 55 2.13 -6.54 6.42
C SER A 55 3.19 -6.45 5.34
N TYR A 56 4.19 -5.57 5.48
CA TYR A 56 5.23 -5.31 4.47
C TYR A 56 6.64 -5.57 5.00
N ILE A 57 6.80 -6.44 6.00
CA ILE A 57 8.08 -6.70 6.65
C ILE A 57 9.18 -7.16 5.67
N PHE A 58 8.83 -7.79 4.55
CA PHE A 58 9.79 -8.18 3.50
C PHE A 58 10.17 -7.03 2.55
N HIS A 59 9.38 -5.96 2.49
CA HIS A 59 9.53 -4.86 1.53
C HIS A 59 9.39 -3.47 2.18
N PRO A 60 10.09 -3.15 3.29
CA PRO A 60 9.95 -1.87 3.98
C PRO A 60 10.39 -0.66 3.13
N GLY A 61 11.25 -0.89 2.13
CA GLY A 61 11.67 0.11 1.15
C GLY A 61 10.57 0.54 0.17
N ASN A 62 9.56 -0.32 -0.06
CA ASN A 62 8.42 -0.05 -0.94
C ASN A 62 7.21 0.55 -0.20
N ALA A 63 7.27 0.60 1.13
CA ALA A 63 6.13 0.95 1.95
C ALA A 63 5.91 2.47 2.02
N VAL A 64 4.66 2.90 1.90
CA VAL A 64 4.20 4.19 2.40
C VAL A 64 3.35 3.84 3.62
N PRO A 65 3.84 4.04 4.86
CA PRO A 65 3.03 3.80 6.05
C PRO A 65 1.86 4.78 6.07
N VAL A 66 0.70 4.32 6.53
CA VAL A 66 -0.48 5.17 6.75
C VAL A 66 -1.04 4.92 8.14
N GLN A 67 -1.62 5.94 8.76
CA GLN A 67 -2.20 5.80 10.08
C GLN A 67 -3.43 4.87 10.05
N SER A 68 -3.66 4.17 11.16
CA SER A 68 -4.89 3.41 11.33
C SER A 68 -6.03 4.37 11.58
N TRP A 69 -7.05 4.34 10.71
CA TRP A 69 -8.26 5.13 10.85
C TRP A 69 -9.37 4.31 11.51
N PHE A 70 -10.20 4.97 12.33
CA PHE A 70 -11.32 4.33 13.03
C PHE A 70 -12.63 5.13 12.87
N ASP A 71 -12.70 6.35 13.39
CA ASP A 71 -13.93 7.16 13.41
C ASP A 71 -13.71 8.68 13.34
N ASP A 72 -12.47 9.15 13.18
CA ASP A 72 -12.19 10.57 13.05
C ASP A 72 -12.60 11.09 11.66
N MET A 73 -13.72 11.82 11.62
CA MET A 73 -14.22 12.46 10.41
C MET A 73 -13.39 13.68 9.98
N GLY A 74 -12.49 14.17 10.83
CA GLY A 74 -11.51 15.21 10.53
C GLY A 74 -10.18 14.66 9.98
N ASP A 75 -10.03 13.34 9.86
CA ASP A 75 -8.85 12.72 9.27
C ASP A 75 -8.63 13.21 7.83
N THR A 76 -7.38 13.56 7.53
CA THR A 76 -6.95 14.01 6.21
C THR A 76 -5.75 13.23 5.68
N GLU A 77 -5.40 12.11 6.31
CA GLU A 77 -4.15 11.39 6.04
C GLU A 77 -4.06 10.98 4.56
N LEU A 78 -5.12 10.41 4.00
CA LEU A 78 -5.15 10.02 2.59
C LEU A 78 -5.04 11.22 1.63
N LEU A 79 -5.58 12.39 2.01
CA LEU A 79 -5.46 13.63 1.23
C LEU A 79 -4.02 14.15 1.28
N ASN A 80 -3.39 14.10 2.45
CA ASN A 80 -2.01 14.52 2.66
C ASN A 80 -1.01 13.64 1.90
N LEU A 81 -1.37 12.39 1.60
CA LEU A 81 -0.56 11.48 0.79
C LEU A 81 -0.68 11.72 -0.72
N LEU A 82 -1.67 12.48 -1.21
CA LEU A 82 -1.85 12.71 -2.64
C LEU A 82 -0.60 13.34 -3.31
N PRO A 83 0.01 14.42 -2.78
CA PRO A 83 1.19 15.02 -3.41
C PRO A 83 2.38 14.05 -3.45
N VAL A 84 2.51 13.19 -2.43
CA VAL A 84 3.55 12.16 -2.37
C VAL A 84 3.35 11.14 -3.49
N PHE A 85 2.13 10.65 -3.69
CA PHE A 85 1.83 9.69 -4.76
C PHE A 85 1.91 10.31 -6.16
N GLU A 86 1.53 11.58 -6.32
CA GLU A 86 1.71 12.31 -7.58
C GLU A 86 3.19 12.37 -7.96
N GLU A 87 4.06 12.67 -7.01
CA GLU A 87 5.49 12.73 -7.24
C GLU A 87 6.11 11.35 -7.53
N LEU A 88 5.73 10.32 -6.75
CA LEU A 88 6.19 8.95 -6.97
C LEU A 88 5.71 8.38 -8.31
N SER A 89 4.57 8.84 -8.84
CA SER A 89 4.05 8.39 -10.13
C SER A 89 4.98 8.69 -11.31
N GLY A 90 5.80 9.75 -11.18
CA GLY A 90 6.82 10.13 -12.16
C GLY A 90 8.20 9.53 -11.92
N ALA A 91 8.40 8.78 -10.82
CA ALA A 91 9.72 8.29 -10.44
C ALA A 91 10.20 7.13 -11.32
N GLU A 92 11.47 7.18 -11.72
CA GLU A 92 12.12 6.05 -12.39
C GLU A 92 12.35 4.87 -11.43
N ASP A 93 12.69 5.16 -10.18
CA ASP A 93 12.86 4.19 -9.11
C ASP A 93 12.19 4.69 -7.82
N VAL A 94 11.18 3.95 -7.36
CA VAL A 94 10.43 4.31 -6.15
C VAL A 94 11.28 4.21 -4.89
N TYR A 95 12.31 3.35 -4.83
CA TYR A 95 13.20 3.25 -3.67
C TYR A 95 13.99 4.53 -3.47
N ALA A 96 14.63 5.01 -4.54
CA ALA A 96 15.41 6.23 -4.53
C ALA A 96 14.52 7.43 -4.14
N ARG A 97 13.32 7.53 -4.74
CA ARG A 97 12.44 8.67 -4.47
C ARG A 97 11.82 8.62 -3.08
N LEU A 98 11.34 7.46 -2.61
CA LEU A 98 10.88 7.31 -1.23
C LEU A 98 11.99 7.59 -0.22
N GLY A 99 13.22 7.16 -0.50
CA GLY A 99 14.37 7.45 0.36
C GLY A 99 14.61 8.95 0.53
N GLN A 100 14.45 9.73 -0.54
CA GLN A 100 14.56 11.20 -0.50
C GLN A 100 13.42 11.85 0.28
N LEU A 101 12.19 11.38 0.09
CA LEU A 101 11.01 11.90 0.80
C LEU A 101 11.00 11.59 2.30
N ARG A 102 11.70 10.53 2.71
CA ARG A 102 11.89 10.14 4.11
C ARG A 102 13.07 10.83 4.79
N ALA A 103 13.94 11.51 4.03
CA ALA A 103 15.07 12.22 4.59
C ALA A 103 14.56 13.42 5.43
N PRO A 104 15.18 13.69 6.59
CA PRO A 104 14.79 14.78 7.48
C PRO A 104 14.98 16.18 6.88
#